data_AF-X1T9L2-F1
#
_entry.id   AF-X1T9L2-F1
#
_cell.length_a   1.000
_cell.length_b   1.000
_cell.length_c   1.000
_cell.angle_alpha   90.00
_cell.angle_beta   90.00
_cell.angle_gamma   90.00
#
_symmetry.space_group_name_H-M   'P 1'
#
loop_
_entity.id
_entity.type
_entity.pdbx_description
1 polymer ?
#
loop_
_entity_poly.entity_id
_entity_poly.type
_entity_poly.pdbx_seq_one_letter_code
_entity_poly.pdbx_strand_id
1 'polypeptide(L)'
;AVFKYINENSSPEAKVWVLNDPRTFYCDRPYVKSFEFERTDSVERALAKLKRAGITHLVFNRYLWERRRRRRKYPTLVEVLKPEYLDAVYEKYPFIIWRISYPKGGYGG
;
A
#
# COMPACT_ATOMS: atom_id res chain seq x y z
N ALA A 1 0.14 16.50 8.13
CA ALA A 1 0.89 15.22 8.18
C ALA A 1 0.25 14.24 7.21
N VAL A 2 1.02 13.33 6.57
CA VAL A 2 0.47 12.32 5.63
C VAL A 2 -0.69 11.52 6.22
N PHE A 3 -0.65 11.22 7.53
CA PHE A 3 -1.69 10.45 8.20
C PHE A 3 -2.93 11.30 8.53
N LYS A 4 -2.78 12.61 8.70
CA LYS A 4 -3.94 13.52 8.75
C LYS A 4 -4.69 13.49 7.41
N TYR A 5 -3.95 13.51 6.29
CA TYR A 5 -4.55 13.40 4.97
C TYR A 5 -5.34 12.09 4.81
N ILE A 6 -4.76 10.94 5.19
CA ILE A 6 -5.48 9.66 5.06
C ILE A 6 -6.72 9.60 5.95
N ASN A 7 -6.66 10.14 7.17
CA ASN A 7 -7.81 10.18 8.08
C ASN A 7 -8.94 11.11 7.59
N GLU A 8 -8.61 12.21 6.92
CA GLU A 8 -9.60 13.19 6.44
C GLU A 8 -10.17 12.86 5.05
N ASN A 9 -9.40 12.16 4.20
CA ASN A 9 -9.74 12.00 2.78
C ASN A 9 -10.09 10.56 2.36
N SER A 10 -9.89 9.57 3.24
CA SER A 10 -10.27 8.18 2.97
C SER A 10 -11.60 7.86 3.62
N SER A 11 -12.41 6.98 3.04
CA SER A 11 -13.64 6.53 3.72
C SER A 11 -13.32 5.79 5.03
N PRO A 12 -14.25 5.74 5.99
CA PRO A 12 -14.06 5.03 7.26
C PRO A 12 -13.69 3.55 7.10
N GLU A 13 -14.16 2.91 6.04
CA GLU A 13 -13.90 1.50 5.71
C GLU A 13 -12.53 1.27 5.07
N ALA A 14 -11.79 2.34 4.76
CA ALA A 14 -10.47 2.22 4.17
C ALA A 14 -9.53 1.46 5.11
N LYS A 15 -8.90 0.39 4.59
CA LYS A 15 -7.84 -0.33 5.30
C LYS A 15 -6.50 -0.06 4.66
N VAL A 16 -5.54 0.34 5.47
CA VAL A 16 -4.26 0.87 5.04
C VAL A 16 -3.16 -0.16 5.26
N TRP A 17 -2.31 -0.38 4.26
CA TRP A 17 -1.06 -1.10 4.47
C TRP A 17 0.12 -0.12 4.45
N VAL A 18 0.87 -0.08 5.56
CA VAL A 18 2.03 0.78 5.75
C VAL A 18 3.31 0.04 5.34
N LEU A 19 3.91 0.48 4.25
CA LEU A 19 5.17 -0.02 3.73
C LEU A 19 6.33 0.77 4.34
N ASN A 20 7.32 0.03 4.86
CA ASN A 20 8.49 0.60 5.54
C ASN A 20 8.10 1.47 6.75
N ASP A 21 7.33 0.87 7.65
CA ASP A 21 6.70 1.53 8.80
C ASP A 21 7.68 2.37 9.67
N PRO A 22 7.41 3.67 9.87
CA PRO A 22 8.00 4.43 10.97
C PRO A 22 7.37 3.97 12.29
N ARG A 23 8.19 3.62 13.30
CA ARG A 23 7.75 3.07 14.61
C ARG A 23 6.65 3.87 15.33
N THR A 24 6.43 5.12 14.98
CA THR A 24 5.37 6.02 15.46
C THR A 24 4.37 6.33 14.34
N PHE A 25 3.43 5.41 14.11
CA PHE A 25 2.37 5.52 13.10
C PHE A 25 1.02 5.69 13.80
N TYR A 26 0.38 6.85 13.61
CA TYR A 26 -0.96 7.16 14.12
C TYR A 26 -1.91 7.34 12.94
N CYS A 27 -2.90 6.46 12.84
CA CYS A 27 -3.89 6.42 11.77
C CYS A 27 -5.21 5.94 12.38
N ASP A 28 -6.30 6.66 12.11
CA ASP A 28 -7.63 6.34 12.64
C ASP A 28 -8.31 5.24 11.79
N ARG A 29 -7.71 4.91 10.65
CA ARG A 29 -8.15 3.83 9.77
C ARG A 29 -7.50 2.51 10.16
N PRO A 30 -8.22 1.37 10.06
CA PRO A 30 -7.64 0.05 10.21
C PRO A 30 -6.37 -0.07 9.38
N TYR A 31 -5.27 -0.53 9.97
CA TYR A 31 -4.03 -0.65 9.23
C TYR A 31 -3.24 -1.90 9.59
N VAL A 32 -2.43 -2.35 8.64
CA VAL A 32 -1.48 -3.45 8.81
C VAL A 32 -0.07 -2.97 8.53
N LYS A 33 0.89 -3.49 9.29
CA LYS A 33 2.33 -3.20 9.15
C LYS A 33 3.08 -4.30 8.41
N SER A 34 2.54 -5.51 8.44
CA SER A 34 3.05 -6.70 7.77
C SER A 34 1.92 -7.34 6.97
N PHE A 35 2.22 -7.72 5.73
CA PHE A 35 1.34 -8.47 4.87
C PHE A 35 2.19 -9.51 4.14
N GLU A 36 1.71 -10.75 4.10
CA GLU A 36 2.42 -11.83 3.43
C GLU A 36 2.29 -11.64 1.92
N PHE A 37 3.44 -11.41 1.29
CA PHE A 37 3.54 -11.18 -0.15
C PHE A 37 4.73 -11.97 -0.68
N GLU A 38 4.49 -12.82 -1.67
CA GLU A 38 5.54 -13.59 -2.31
C GLU A 38 6.09 -12.80 -3.50
N ARG A 39 7.40 -12.86 -3.72
CA ARG A 39 8.02 -12.18 -4.88
C ARG A 39 7.59 -12.76 -6.23
N THR A 40 7.07 -13.98 -6.23
CA THR A 40 6.59 -14.72 -7.40
C THR A 40 5.09 -14.53 -7.65
N ASP A 41 4.40 -13.72 -6.84
CA ASP A 41 2.99 -13.43 -7.08
C ASP A 41 2.81 -12.68 -8.41
N SER A 42 1.90 -13.17 -9.26
CA SER A 42 1.41 -12.40 -10.41
C SER A 42 0.62 -11.18 -9.94
N VAL A 43 0.37 -10.22 -10.83
CA VAL A 43 -0.42 -9.03 -10.53
C VAL A 43 -1.83 -9.39 -10.05
N GLU A 44 -2.46 -10.38 -10.68
CA GLU A 44 -3.80 -10.86 -10.33
C GLU A 44 -3.81 -11.52 -8.95
N ARG A 45 -2.82 -12.37 -8.65
CA ARG A 45 -2.69 -13.02 -7.34
C ARG A 45 -2.42 -11.98 -6.25
N ALA A 46 -1.60 -10.98 -6.53
CA ALA A 46 -1.34 -9.85 -5.66
C ALA A 46 -2.61 -9.07 -5.33
N LEU A 47 -3.37 -8.66 -6.35
CA LEU A 47 -4.63 -7.95 -6.20
C LEU A 47 -5.67 -8.78 -5.46
N ALA A 48 -5.78 -10.09 -5.75
CA ALA A 48 -6.70 -10.98 -5.06
C ALA A 48 -6.37 -11.10 -3.56
N LYS A 49 -5.08 -11.25 -3.20
CA LYS A 49 -4.64 -11.26 -1.80
C LYS A 49 -4.99 -9.96 -1.09
N LEU A 50 -4.70 -8.81 -1.70
CA LEU A 50 -4.99 -7.49 -1.14
C LEU A 50 -6.50 -7.26 -0.97
N LYS A 51 -7.31 -7.64 -1.97
CA LYS A 51 -8.77 -7.54 -1.95
C LYS A 51 -9.38 -8.41 -0.86
N ARG A 52 -8.94 -9.67 -0.73
CA ARG A 52 -9.37 -10.58 0.36
C ARG A 52 -9.02 -10.03 1.73
N ALA A 53 -7.90 -9.33 1.85
CA ALA A 53 -7.49 -8.68 3.09
C ALA A 53 -8.22 -7.35 3.37
N GLY A 54 -9.03 -6.87 2.42
CA GLY A 54 -9.74 -5.61 2.47
C GLY A 54 -8.86 -4.38 2.34
N ILE A 55 -7.59 -4.52 1.92
CA ILE A 55 -6.65 -3.39 1.81
C ILE A 55 -7.11 -2.49 0.67
N THR A 56 -7.23 -1.20 0.92
CA THR A 56 -7.66 -0.22 -0.11
C THR A 56 -6.60 0.84 -0.40
N HIS A 57 -5.67 1.05 0.55
CA HIS A 57 -4.62 2.05 0.41
C HIS A 57 -3.26 1.49 0.80
N LEU A 58 -2.22 1.92 0.10
CA LEU A 58 -0.82 1.69 0.42
C LEU A 58 -0.19 3.01 0.84
N VAL A 59 0.45 3.03 2.01
CA VAL A 59 1.25 4.17 2.46
C VAL A 59 2.71 3.78 2.39
N PHE A 60 3.49 4.49 1.59
CA PHE A 60 4.89 4.19 1.38
C PHE A 60 5.79 5.29 1.92
N ASN A 61 6.76 4.92 2.76
CA ASN A 61 7.80 5.83 3.23
C ASN A 61 9.07 5.67 2.36
N ARG A 62 9.27 6.65 1.46
CA ARG A 62 10.41 6.75 0.55
C ARG A 62 11.73 6.94 1.29
N TYR A 63 11.78 7.78 2.33
CA TYR A 63 13.00 8.02 3.10
C TYR A 63 13.52 6.73 3.78
N LEU A 64 12.63 6.00 4.45
CA LEU A 64 12.99 4.75 5.12
C LEU A 64 13.39 3.67 4.12
N TRP A 65 12.80 3.65 2.93
CA TRP A 65 13.25 2.79 1.84
C TRP A 65 14.65 3.17 1.36
N GLU A 66 14.89 4.44 1.03
CA GLU A 66 16.18 4.96 0.56
C GLU A 66 17.30 4.66 1.58
N ARG A 67 17.01 4.85 2.86
CA ARG A 67 17.96 4.56 3.96
C ARG A 67 18.21 3.06 4.15
N ARG A 68 17.26 2.20 3.80
CA ARG A 68 17.37 0.73 3.88
C ARG A 68 17.89 0.09 2.57
N ARG A 69 18.26 0.88 1.56
CA ARG A 69 18.70 0.44 0.21
C ARG A 69 19.81 -0.62 0.17
N ARG A 70 20.55 -0.86 1.25
CA ARG A 70 21.52 -1.97 1.33
C ARG A 70 20.90 -3.35 1.60
N ARG A 71 19.59 -3.47 1.87
CA ARG A 71 18.98 -4.76 2.24
C ARG A 71 17.67 -5.15 1.56
N ARG A 72 16.93 -4.24 0.92
CA ARG A 72 15.69 -4.63 0.21
C ARG A 72 15.50 -3.84 -1.07
N LYS A 73 15.25 -4.62 -2.13
CA LYS A 73 14.64 -4.22 -3.39
C LYS A 73 13.46 -3.30 -3.08
N TYR A 74 13.19 -2.34 -3.96
CA TYR A 74 11.90 -1.65 -4.07
C TYR A 74 10.75 -2.59 -3.67
N PRO A 75 9.64 -2.14 -3.05
CA PRO A 75 8.61 -3.10 -2.67
C PRO A 75 8.23 -3.86 -3.94
N THR A 76 8.60 -5.13 -4.02
CA THR A 76 8.36 -5.96 -5.21
C THR A 76 6.89 -5.88 -5.59
N LEU A 77 6.04 -5.66 -4.58
CA LEU A 77 4.65 -5.27 -4.74
C LEU A 77 4.38 -4.04 -5.62
N VAL A 78 5.04 -2.89 -5.44
CA VAL A 78 4.80 -1.68 -6.26
C VAL A 78 5.36 -1.86 -7.68
N GLU A 79 6.33 -2.76 -7.86
CA GLU A 79 6.77 -3.19 -9.21
C GLU A 79 5.77 -4.18 -9.84
N VAL A 80 5.25 -5.12 -9.04
CA VAL A 80 4.26 -6.12 -9.48
C VAL A 80 2.93 -5.44 -9.78
N LEU A 81 2.50 -4.52 -8.92
CA LEU A 81 1.34 -3.68 -9.14
C LEU A 81 1.76 -2.56 -10.10
N LYS A 82 1.41 -2.71 -11.37
CA LYS A 82 1.61 -1.67 -12.37
C LYS A 82 0.91 -0.36 -11.96
N PRO A 83 1.36 0.80 -12.47
CA PRO A 83 0.68 2.09 -12.27
C PRO A 83 -0.83 2.06 -12.59
N GLU A 84 -1.25 1.15 -13.47
CA GLU A 84 -2.64 0.87 -13.82
C GLU A 84 -3.55 0.53 -12.62
N TYR A 85 -2.99 -0.03 -11.55
CA TYR A 85 -3.74 -0.45 -10.35
C TYR A 85 -3.48 0.43 -9.13
N LEU A 86 -2.60 1.42 -9.25
CA LEU A 86 -2.16 2.27 -8.15
C LEU A 86 -2.39 3.74 -8.50
N ASP A 87 -3.48 4.31 -7.98
CA ASP A 87 -3.77 5.74 -8.11
C ASP A 87 -3.03 6.51 -7.02
N ALA A 88 -2.04 7.33 -7.39
CA ALA A 88 -1.39 8.22 -6.42
C ALA A 88 -2.38 9.32 -5.98
N VAL A 89 -2.85 9.24 -4.74
CA VAL A 89 -3.78 10.23 -4.16
C VAL A 89 -3.06 11.26 -3.29
N TYR A 90 -1.83 10.97 -2.88
CA TYR A 90 -0.99 11.89 -2.13
C TYR A 90 0.48 11.64 -2.42
N GLU A 91 1.23 12.69 -2.73
CA GLU A 91 2.68 12.61 -2.92
C GLU A 91 3.36 13.81 -2.25
N LYS A 92 4.07 13.57 -1.15
CA LYS A 92 4.91 14.57 -0.49
C LYS A 92 5.99 13.87 0.31
N TYR A 93 7.25 14.18 0.02
CA TYR A 93 8.39 13.58 0.71
C TYR A 93 8.24 13.67 2.25
N PRO A 94 8.45 12.58 3.00
CA PRO A 94 8.96 11.28 2.55
C PRO A 94 7.88 10.25 2.18
N PHE A 95 6.63 10.63 1.97
CA PHE A 95 5.52 9.70 1.79
C PHE A 95 4.81 9.77 0.45
N ILE A 96 4.30 8.61 0.02
CA ILE A 96 3.35 8.46 -1.09
C ILE A 96 2.18 7.62 -0.57
N ILE A 97 0.94 8.01 -0.92
CA ILE A 97 -0.26 7.19 -0.70
C ILE A 97 -0.81 6.80 -2.06
N TRP A 98 -0.95 5.49 -2.27
CA TRP A 98 -1.68 4.96 -3.42
C TRP A 98 -3.02 4.40 -2.95
N ARG A 99 -4.08 4.71 -3.69
CA ARG A 99 -5.34 3.98 -3.64
C ARG A 99 -5.26 2.82 -4.63
N ILE A 100 -5.68 1.63 -4.19
CA ILE A 100 -5.67 0.43 -5.04
C ILE A 100 -6.96 0.37 -5.83
N SER A 101 -6.82 0.30 -7.15
CA SER A 101 -7.95 0.11 -8.07
C SER A 101 -8.15 -1.38 -8.34
N TYR A 102 -9.23 -1.96 -7.80
CA TYR A 102 -9.58 -3.34 -8.08
C TYR A 102 -10.44 -3.45 -9.34
N PRO A 103 -10.14 -4.37 -10.27
CA PRO A 103 -11.02 -4.61 -11.40
C PRO A 103 -12.41 -5.07 -10.91
N LYS A 104 -13.46 -4.57 -11.60
CA LYS A 104 -14.88 -4.82 -11.24
C LYS A 104 -15.31 -6.26 -11.51
N GLY A 105 -14.55 -7.05 -12.29
CA GLY A 105 -14.75 -8.48 -12.46
C GLY A 105 -13.99 -9.27 -11.39
N GLY A 106 -14.68 -10.13 -10.65
CA GLY A 106 -14.04 -11.02 -9.69
C GLY A 106 -13.11 -11.99 -10.41
N TYR A 107 -11.86 -12.09 -9.94
CA TYR A 107 -11.05 -13.29 -10.17
C TYR A 107 -11.68 -14.41 -9.34
N GLY A 108 -12.73 -15.03 -9.90
CA GLY A 108 -13.35 -16.24 -9.39
C GLY A 108 -12.32 -17.36 -9.38
N GLY A 109 -12.30 -18.11 -8.27
CA GLY A 109 -11.41 -19.26 -8.08
C GLY A 109 -11.83 -20.48 -8.86
#